data_AF-S9P092-F1
#
_entry.id   AF-S9P092-F1
#
_cell.length_a   1.000
_cell.length_b   1.000
_cell.length_c   1.000
_cell.angle_alpha   90.00
_cell.angle_beta   90.00
_cell.angle_gamma   90.00
#
_symmetry.space_group_name_H-M   'P 1'
#
loop_
_entity.id
_entity.type
_entity.pdbx_description
1 polymer ?
#
loop_
_entity_poly.entity_id
_entity_poly.type
_entity_poly.pdbx_seq_one_letter_code
_entity_poly.pdbx_strand_id
1 'polypeptide(L)'
;MYVRWQRVVASILMASLLTPGASLAKPLFPGPLLFQTAPARPEIARAQAQIESGEFEEAVRTLEAGLDAPDVTDDQLVELYRLLGLTSLYLGDEARAREAYEMLLQARPDYELPRTAPPKIRSLYARIKEDIKNRRVRPVTLQVDPLPDTEGGAPETAVAYIQDMALGARARLFYRRAGAQAYSSVDFTRDRTNKERFVATLPAYEIPASASAYEVEYYFEVADAAQRRLAGRGDAFNPLVFQVAPSPGAVATPGARPWYKSPWLWVAVGAVVVAGTAGAVVYATSEERGRVPITVRVRVEPDAPTP
;
A
#
# COMPACT_ATOMS: atom_id res chain seq x y z
N MET A 1 -87.58 25.00 -3.07
CA MET A 1 -86.67 26.15 -3.22
C MET A 1 -85.37 25.78 -2.50
N TYR A 2 -84.44 25.14 -3.19
CA TYR A 2 -83.33 25.69 -4.01
C TYR A 2 -82.03 25.81 -3.20
N VAL A 3 -81.09 24.94 -3.56
CA VAL A 3 -79.69 24.86 -3.16
C VAL A 3 -78.95 26.14 -3.55
N ARG A 4 -78.03 26.63 -2.71
CA ARG A 4 -76.85 27.32 -3.22
C ARG A 4 -75.63 27.11 -2.32
N TRP A 5 -74.80 26.15 -2.73
CA TRP A 5 -73.42 25.99 -2.30
C TRP A 5 -72.62 27.24 -2.69
N GLN A 6 -71.89 27.83 -1.74
CA GLN A 6 -70.83 28.79 -2.06
C GLN A 6 -69.51 28.02 -2.25
N ARG A 7 -68.94 28.19 -3.43
CA ARG A 7 -67.65 27.65 -3.85
C ARG A 7 -66.56 28.53 -3.24
N VAL A 8 -65.74 27.98 -2.35
CA VAL A 8 -64.47 28.60 -1.97
C VAL A 8 -63.46 28.26 -3.06
N VAL A 9 -63.06 29.27 -3.84
CA VAL A 9 -61.98 29.16 -4.82
C VAL A 9 -60.66 29.31 -4.05
N ALA A 10 -59.93 28.20 -3.93
CA ALA A 10 -58.58 28.18 -3.40
C ALA A 10 -57.60 28.68 -4.48
N SER A 11 -57.11 29.90 -4.32
CA SER A 11 -55.97 30.42 -5.08
C SER A 11 -54.68 29.97 -4.38
N ILE A 12 -54.12 28.84 -4.79
CA ILE A 12 -52.75 28.45 -4.41
C ILE A 12 -51.81 28.98 -5.49
N LEU A 13 -51.07 30.03 -5.15
CA LEU A 13 -49.90 30.48 -5.89
C LEU A 13 -48.82 29.39 -5.79
N MET A 14 -48.57 28.69 -6.89
CA MET A 14 -47.38 27.86 -7.08
C MET A 14 -46.17 28.76 -7.28
N ALA A 15 -45.42 29.03 -6.21
CA ALA A 15 -44.06 29.54 -6.30
C ALA A 15 -43.11 28.34 -6.41
N SER A 16 -42.68 28.04 -7.63
CA SER A 16 -41.60 27.10 -7.90
C SER A 16 -40.26 27.74 -7.46
N LEU A 17 -39.70 27.27 -6.35
CA LEU A 17 -38.30 27.47 -6.03
C LEU A 17 -37.54 26.21 -6.43
N LEU A 18 -37.00 26.21 -7.65
CA LEU A 18 -35.87 25.36 -7.98
C LEU A 18 -34.68 25.81 -7.13
N THR A 19 -34.18 24.93 -6.28
CA THR A 19 -32.87 25.03 -5.65
C THR A 19 -31.86 24.26 -6.48
N PRO A 20 -31.00 24.91 -7.30
CA PRO A 20 -29.79 24.29 -7.82
C PRO A 20 -28.68 24.52 -6.78
N GLY A 21 -28.18 23.45 -6.16
CA GLY A 21 -27.04 23.61 -5.26
C GLY A 21 -26.89 22.54 -4.20
N ALA A 22 -27.14 21.27 -4.53
CA ALA A 22 -26.53 20.20 -3.75
C ALA A 22 -25.04 20.16 -4.12
N SER A 23 -24.23 20.97 -3.44
CA SER A 23 -22.79 20.77 -3.39
C SER A 23 -22.54 19.33 -2.99
N LEU A 24 -22.03 18.51 -3.92
CA LEU A 24 -21.39 17.26 -3.57
C LEU A 24 -20.22 17.64 -2.65
N ALA A 25 -20.42 17.48 -1.34
CA ALA A 25 -19.33 17.53 -0.39
C ALA A 25 -18.30 16.47 -0.83
N LYS A 26 -17.13 16.97 -1.24
CA LYS A 26 -15.96 16.19 -1.59
C LYS A 26 -15.67 15.24 -0.41
N PRO A 27 -15.58 13.91 -0.62
CA PRO A 27 -15.16 13.04 0.47
C PRO A 27 -13.74 13.47 0.89
N LEU A 28 -13.62 13.96 2.12
CA LEU A 28 -12.37 14.37 2.77
C LEU A 28 -11.54 13.17 3.26
N PHE A 29 -11.88 11.95 2.83
CA PHE A 29 -11.21 10.75 3.27
C PHE A 29 -10.16 10.35 2.22
N PRO A 30 -8.87 10.25 2.59
CA PRO A 30 -7.91 9.56 1.74
C PRO A 30 -8.45 8.15 1.47
N GLY A 31 -8.26 7.65 0.25
CA GLY A 31 -8.61 6.27 -0.05
C GLY A 31 -7.93 5.34 0.98
N PRO A 32 -8.50 4.17 1.29
CA PRO A 32 -7.80 3.22 2.13
C PRO A 32 -6.46 2.90 1.47
N LEU A 33 -5.36 3.18 2.16
CA LEU A 33 -4.03 2.72 1.78
C LEU A 33 -4.13 1.20 1.64
N LEU A 34 -4.08 0.71 0.41
CA LEU A 34 -4.06 -0.72 0.14
C LEU A 34 -2.65 -1.21 0.41
N PHE A 35 -2.31 -1.39 1.69
CA PHE A 35 -1.14 -2.17 2.07
C PHE A 35 -1.24 -3.53 1.41
N GLN A 36 -0.35 -3.79 0.46
CA GLN A 36 -0.29 -5.10 -0.17
C GLN A 36 0.36 -6.01 0.85
N THR A 37 -0.33 -7.08 1.25
CA THR A 37 0.30 -8.09 2.09
C THR A 37 1.49 -8.63 1.31
N ALA A 38 2.70 -8.33 1.81
CA ALA A 38 3.91 -8.83 1.20
C ALA A 38 3.82 -10.36 1.11
N PRO A 39 4.20 -10.97 -0.03
CA PRO A 39 4.15 -12.41 -0.16
C PRO A 39 5.03 -13.03 0.93
N ALA A 40 4.55 -14.12 1.52
CA ALA A 40 5.36 -14.89 2.46
C ALA A 40 6.65 -15.34 1.74
N ARG A 41 7.80 -15.10 2.36
CA ARG A 41 9.11 -15.53 1.85
C ARG A 41 9.35 -17.00 2.24
N PRO A 42 9.42 -17.94 1.28
CA PRO A 42 9.68 -19.34 1.60
C PRO A 42 11.06 -19.54 2.25
N GLU A 43 12.04 -18.66 1.96
CA GLU A 43 13.39 -18.73 2.52
C GLU A 43 13.39 -18.53 4.03
N ILE A 44 12.57 -17.61 4.55
CA ILE A 44 12.45 -17.37 6.00
C ILE A 44 11.90 -18.62 6.70
N ALA A 45 10.77 -19.15 6.20
CA ALA A 45 10.16 -20.34 6.78
C ALA A 45 11.06 -21.58 6.68
N ARG A 46 11.75 -21.75 5.54
CA ARG A 46 12.70 -22.84 5.34
C ARG A 46 13.91 -22.72 6.26
N ALA A 47 14.49 -21.53 6.39
CA ALA A 47 15.61 -21.29 7.28
C ALA A 47 15.22 -21.53 8.74
N GLN A 48 14.02 -21.12 9.17
CA GLN A 48 13.49 -21.42 10.50
C GLN A 48 13.42 -22.94 10.75
N ALA A 49 12.85 -23.71 9.82
CA ALA A 49 12.79 -25.17 9.93
C ALA A 49 14.19 -25.82 9.97
N GLN A 50 15.14 -25.30 9.19
CA GLN A 50 16.54 -25.76 9.19
C GLN A 50 17.23 -25.46 10.54
N ILE A 51 17.01 -24.27 11.11
CA ILE A 51 17.54 -23.89 12.43
C ILE A 51 16.95 -24.80 13.53
N GLU A 52 15.65 -25.06 13.49
CA GLU A 52 14.98 -25.97 14.43
C GLU A 52 15.49 -27.41 14.33
N SER A 53 15.86 -27.84 13.12
CA SER A 53 16.43 -29.17 12.84
C SER A 53 17.94 -29.26 13.10
N GLY A 54 18.60 -28.15 13.44
CA GLY A 54 20.05 -28.08 13.64
C GLY A 54 20.89 -28.05 12.35
N GLU A 55 20.26 -27.84 11.19
CA GLU A 55 20.91 -27.73 9.87
C GLU A 55 21.42 -26.30 9.63
N PHE A 56 22.33 -25.83 10.48
CA PHE A 56 22.73 -24.42 10.50
C PHE A 56 23.45 -23.97 9.22
N GLU A 57 24.31 -24.79 8.63
CA GLU A 57 25.02 -24.45 7.38
C GLU A 57 24.07 -24.32 6.18
N GLU A 58 23.02 -25.16 6.14
CA GLU A 58 21.97 -25.05 5.12
C GLU A 58 21.09 -23.82 5.36
N ALA A 59 20.78 -23.51 6.62
CA ALA A 59 20.04 -22.31 6.98
C ALA A 59 20.79 -21.04 6.51
N VAL A 60 22.11 -20.97 6.69
CA VAL A 60 22.92 -19.85 6.18
C VAL A 60 22.75 -19.69 4.67
N ARG A 61 22.87 -20.77 3.89
CA ARG A 61 22.69 -20.73 2.43
C ARG A 61 21.30 -20.25 2.02
N THR A 62 20.27 -20.76 2.70
CA THR A 62 18.88 -20.35 2.45
C THR A 62 18.68 -18.86 2.74
N LEU A 63 19.25 -18.35 3.83
CA LEU A 63 19.14 -16.94 4.23
C LEU A 63 19.90 -16.02 3.27
N GLU A 64 21.11 -16.40 2.85
CA GLU A 64 21.89 -15.66 1.86
C GLU A 64 21.15 -15.57 0.52
N ALA A 65 20.55 -16.68 0.05
CA ALA A 65 19.71 -16.67 -1.14
C ALA A 65 18.48 -15.77 -0.99
N GLY A 66 17.90 -15.69 0.21
CA GLY A 66 16.79 -14.78 0.52
C GLY A 66 17.21 -13.30 0.50
N LEU A 67 18.43 -12.99 0.95
CA LEU A 67 19.00 -11.63 0.93
C LEU A 67 19.37 -11.17 -0.48
N ASP A 68 19.71 -12.11 -1.37
CA ASP A 68 20.04 -11.84 -2.77
C ASP A 68 18.79 -11.73 -3.68
N ALA A 69 17.62 -12.09 -3.16
CA ALA A 69 16.38 -12.03 -3.92
C ALA A 69 15.91 -10.56 -4.11
N PRO A 70 15.25 -10.22 -5.24
CA PRO A 70 14.62 -8.92 -5.41
C PRO A 70 13.40 -8.76 -4.49
N ASP A 71 12.95 -7.52 -4.29
CA ASP A 71 11.69 -7.15 -3.62
C ASP A 71 11.60 -7.57 -2.13
N VAL A 72 12.71 -7.56 -1.40
CA VAL A 72 12.72 -7.83 0.05
C VAL A 72 12.16 -6.63 0.80
N THR A 73 11.09 -6.84 1.56
CA THR A 73 10.50 -5.79 2.41
C THR A 73 11.38 -5.47 3.61
N ASP A 74 11.15 -4.32 4.25
CA ASP A 74 11.93 -3.94 5.44
C ASP A 74 11.76 -4.98 6.58
N ASP A 75 10.56 -5.52 6.76
CA ASP A 75 10.30 -6.59 7.75
C ASP A 75 11.01 -7.90 7.40
N GLN A 76 11.00 -8.28 6.11
CA GLN A 76 11.69 -9.50 5.65
C GLN A 76 13.21 -9.35 5.78
N LEU A 77 13.76 -8.19 5.43
CA LEU A 77 15.18 -7.89 5.53
C LEU A 77 15.66 -8.00 6.99
N VAL A 78 14.91 -7.41 7.91
CA VAL A 78 15.16 -7.51 9.35
C VAL A 78 15.14 -8.97 9.81
N GLU A 79 14.14 -9.74 9.41
CA GLU A 79 14.01 -11.14 9.83
C GLU A 79 15.12 -12.03 9.24
N LEU A 80 15.48 -11.85 7.97
CA LEU A 80 16.58 -12.56 7.31
C LEU A 80 17.90 -12.32 8.04
N TYR A 81 18.25 -11.06 8.32
CA TYR A 81 19.46 -10.74 9.06
C TYR A 81 19.41 -11.20 10.53
N ARG A 82 18.24 -11.16 11.17
CA ARG A 82 18.07 -11.66 12.55
C ARG A 82 18.36 -13.15 12.63
N LEU A 83 17.80 -13.92 11.69
CA LEU A 83 18.02 -15.36 11.58
C LEU A 83 19.47 -15.66 11.20
N LEU A 84 20.06 -14.91 10.26
CA LEU A 84 21.46 -15.11 9.86
C LEU A 84 22.41 -14.88 11.03
N GLY A 85 22.17 -13.83 11.83
CA GLY A 85 22.93 -13.54 13.04
C GLY A 85 22.82 -14.64 14.09
N LEU A 86 21.61 -15.15 14.33
CA LEU A 86 21.35 -16.26 15.25
C LEU A 86 22.06 -17.55 14.81
N THR A 87 21.87 -17.94 13.55
CA THR A 87 22.45 -19.16 12.97
C THR A 87 23.98 -19.11 12.97
N SER A 88 24.56 -17.96 12.62
CA SER A 88 26.01 -17.77 12.63
C SER A 88 26.60 -17.93 14.04
N LEU A 89 25.88 -17.50 15.08
CA LEU A 89 26.31 -17.73 16.46
C LEU A 89 26.27 -19.20 16.88
N TYR A 90 25.30 -19.98 16.39
CA TYR A 90 25.27 -21.43 16.62
C TYR A 90 26.45 -22.13 15.95
N LEU A 91 26.87 -21.66 14.79
CA LEU A 91 28.09 -22.13 14.09
C LEU A 91 29.39 -21.64 14.72
N GLY A 92 29.32 -20.73 15.70
CA GLY A 92 30.51 -20.12 16.31
C GLY A 92 31.17 -19.02 15.47
N ASP A 93 30.58 -18.64 14.34
CA ASP A 93 31.03 -17.54 13.48
C ASP A 93 30.52 -16.19 14.03
N GLU A 94 31.16 -15.70 15.09
CA GLU A 94 30.80 -14.43 15.73
C GLU A 94 31.01 -13.22 14.79
N ALA A 95 31.97 -13.30 13.86
CA ALA A 95 32.22 -12.23 12.89
C ALA A 95 31.04 -12.06 11.94
N ARG A 96 30.56 -13.15 11.33
CA ARG A 96 29.38 -13.13 10.47
C ARG A 96 28.12 -12.77 11.24
N ALA A 97 27.97 -13.28 12.47
CA ALA A 97 26.86 -12.91 13.31
C ALA A 97 26.80 -11.41 13.57
N ARG A 98 27.97 -10.82 13.85
CA ARG A 98 28.11 -9.39 14.07
C ARG A 98 27.70 -8.60 12.83
N GLU A 99 28.24 -8.95 11.67
CA GLU A 99 27.90 -8.32 10.39
C GLU A 99 26.38 -8.37 10.14
N ALA A 100 25.74 -9.54 10.33
CA ALA A 100 24.30 -9.68 10.13
C ALA A 100 23.50 -8.74 11.06
N TYR A 101 23.85 -8.62 12.34
CA TYR A 101 23.18 -7.71 13.26
C TYR A 101 23.48 -6.22 13.00
N GLU A 102 24.66 -5.90 12.46
CA GLU A 102 24.98 -4.56 11.97
C GLU A 102 24.08 -4.20 10.79
N MET A 103 23.94 -5.11 9.82
CA MET A 103 23.04 -4.94 8.68
C MET A 103 21.57 -4.85 9.08
N LEU A 104 21.16 -5.62 10.10
CA LEU A 104 19.82 -5.48 10.69
C LEU A 104 19.58 -4.07 11.21
N LEU A 105 20.51 -3.53 12.00
CA LEU A 105 20.42 -2.18 12.57
C LEU A 105 20.52 -1.09 11.50
N GLN A 106 21.18 -1.37 10.38
CA GLN A 106 21.18 -0.49 9.22
C GLN A 106 19.79 -0.44 8.56
N ALA A 107 19.12 -1.58 8.42
CA ALA A 107 17.76 -1.66 7.88
C ALA A 107 16.70 -1.08 8.83
N ARG A 108 16.85 -1.30 10.14
CA ARG A 108 15.94 -0.81 11.19
C ARG A 108 16.70 -0.29 12.41
N PRO A 109 17.06 1.01 12.44
CA PRO A 109 17.87 1.60 13.52
C PRO A 109 17.25 1.53 14.92
N ASP A 110 15.92 1.48 15.00
CA ASP A 110 15.15 1.41 16.23
C ASP A 110 14.79 -0.04 16.64
N TYR A 111 15.32 -1.05 15.95
CA TYR A 111 15.03 -2.44 16.28
C TYR A 111 15.50 -2.78 17.70
N GLU A 112 14.61 -3.44 18.43
CA GLU A 112 14.90 -4.02 19.73
C GLU A 112 14.78 -5.54 19.65
N LEU A 113 15.78 -6.24 20.18
CA LEU A 113 15.73 -7.69 20.26
C LEU A 113 14.54 -8.16 21.10
N PRO A 114 13.92 -9.29 20.75
CA PRO A 114 12.94 -9.94 21.61
C PRO A 114 13.53 -10.20 23.00
N ARG A 115 12.72 -10.04 24.05
CA ARG A 115 13.15 -10.29 25.44
C ARG A 115 13.60 -11.73 25.67
N THR A 116 13.13 -12.65 24.84
CA THR A 116 13.47 -14.08 24.83
C THR A 116 14.80 -14.39 24.12
N ALA A 117 15.47 -13.39 23.55
CA ALA A 117 16.73 -13.60 22.83
C ALA A 117 17.81 -14.19 23.77
N PRO A 118 18.59 -15.19 23.29
CA PRO A 118 19.66 -15.81 24.08
C PRO A 118 20.67 -14.81 24.65
N PRO A 119 21.24 -15.04 25.85
CA PRO A 119 22.17 -14.12 26.49
C PRO A 119 23.35 -13.70 25.59
N LYS A 120 23.92 -14.65 24.82
CA LYS A 120 25.04 -14.38 23.89
C LYS A 120 24.64 -13.38 22.80
N ILE A 121 23.44 -13.50 22.23
CA ILE A 121 22.90 -12.55 21.24
C ILE A 121 22.73 -11.17 21.85
N ARG A 122 22.12 -11.10 23.04
CA ARG A 122 21.92 -9.82 23.74
C ARG A 122 23.23 -9.10 24.00
N SER A 123 24.26 -9.82 24.44
CA SER A 123 25.60 -9.27 24.66
C SER A 123 26.25 -8.77 23.37
N LEU A 124 26.19 -9.54 22.28
CA LEU A 124 26.71 -9.11 20.97
C LEU A 124 26.00 -7.85 20.47
N TYR A 125 24.67 -7.86 20.48
CA TYR A 125 23.85 -6.75 20.01
C TYR A 125 24.08 -5.45 20.80
N ALA A 126 24.21 -5.55 22.13
CA ALA A 126 24.56 -4.41 22.96
C ALA A 126 25.93 -3.80 22.60
N ARG A 127 26.93 -4.65 22.30
CA ARG A 127 28.25 -4.18 21.83
C ARG A 127 28.14 -3.48 20.47
N ILE A 128 27.35 -4.00 19.55
CA ILE A 128 27.13 -3.39 18.23
C ILE A 128 26.49 -2.00 18.39
N LYS A 129 25.41 -1.87 19.19
CA LYS A 129 24.78 -0.57 19.44
C LYS A 129 25.77 0.44 20.05
N GLU A 130 26.62 -0.01 20.97
CA GLU A 130 27.66 0.83 21.56
C GLU A 130 28.74 1.23 20.54
N ASP A 131 29.15 0.33 19.66
CA ASP A 131 30.12 0.61 18.60
C ASP A 131 29.56 1.58 17.55
N ILE A 132 28.28 1.47 17.17
CA ILE A 132 27.57 2.42 16.30
C ILE A 132 27.51 3.79 16.98
N LYS A 133 27.09 3.84 18.25
CA LYS A 133 27.04 5.09 19.03
C LYS A 133 28.42 5.76 19.11
N ASN A 134 29.48 4.97 19.25
CA ASN A 134 30.87 5.45 19.28
C ASN A 134 31.49 5.62 17.88
N ARG A 135 30.70 5.51 16.80
CA ARG A 135 31.13 5.65 15.40
C ARG A 135 32.29 4.74 14.97
N ARG A 136 32.44 3.59 15.64
CA ARG A 136 33.38 2.52 15.25
C ARG A 136 32.85 1.70 14.08
N VAL A 137 31.53 1.59 14.00
CA VAL A 137 30.79 1.06 12.86
C VAL A 137 29.95 2.19 12.29
N ARG A 138 29.86 2.26 10.96
CA ARG A 138 29.23 3.34 10.23
C ARG A 138 28.18 2.79 9.26
N PRO A 139 26.97 2.49 9.75
CA PRO A 139 25.92 1.95 8.92
C PRO A 139 25.46 3.01 7.90
N VAL A 140 25.03 2.57 6.72
CA VAL A 140 24.38 3.45 5.76
C VAL A 140 23.07 3.96 6.37
N THR A 141 22.98 5.27 6.62
CA THR A 141 21.75 5.88 7.12
C THR A 141 21.07 6.66 6.02
N LEU A 142 19.75 6.51 5.93
CA LEU A 142 18.90 7.27 5.02
C LEU A 142 17.93 8.10 5.85
N GLN A 143 18.02 9.42 5.70
CA GLN A 143 17.02 10.36 6.22
C GLN A 143 16.36 11.05 5.03
N VAL A 144 15.05 10.96 4.96
CA VAL A 144 14.26 11.53 3.86
C VAL A 144 12.91 11.97 4.39
N ASP A 145 12.51 13.17 4.01
CA ASP A 145 11.18 13.68 4.31
C ASP A 145 10.16 13.09 3.32
N PRO A 146 8.93 12.77 3.77
CA PRO A 146 7.86 12.41 2.84
C PRO A 146 7.64 13.51 1.79
N LEU A 147 7.39 13.10 0.56
CA LEU A 147 6.99 14.02 -0.50
C LEU A 147 5.66 14.70 -0.13
N PRO A 148 5.53 16.03 -0.34
CA PRO A 148 4.30 16.74 -0.08
C PRO A 148 3.24 16.42 -1.15
N ASP A 149 1.98 16.65 -0.80
CA ASP A 149 0.91 16.69 -1.81
C ASP A 149 1.18 17.83 -2.80
N THR A 150 0.95 17.58 -4.10
CA THR A 150 1.39 18.47 -5.18
C THR A 150 0.33 18.65 -6.26
N GLU A 151 0.50 19.63 -7.14
CA GLU A 151 -0.37 19.84 -8.30
C GLU A 151 0.14 19.04 -9.51
N GLY A 152 -0.77 18.41 -10.25
CA GLY A 152 -0.38 17.67 -11.45
C GLY A 152 0.17 18.60 -12.53
N GLY A 153 1.23 18.16 -13.20
CA GLY A 153 1.93 18.88 -14.27
C GLY A 153 3.16 19.66 -13.81
N ALA A 154 3.50 19.63 -12.52
CA ALA A 154 4.75 20.17 -11.98
C ALA A 154 5.75 19.05 -11.65
N PRO A 155 7.07 19.27 -11.82
CA PRO A 155 8.06 18.33 -11.34
C PRO A 155 8.14 18.39 -9.81
N GLU A 156 8.28 17.23 -9.17
CA GLU A 156 8.41 17.11 -7.72
C GLU A 156 9.85 16.70 -7.35
N THR A 157 10.39 17.22 -6.24
CA THR A 157 11.81 16.98 -5.89
C THR A 157 11.92 16.31 -4.53
N ALA A 158 12.48 15.10 -4.52
CA ALA A 158 12.88 14.42 -3.30
C ALA A 158 14.29 14.82 -2.89
N VAL A 159 14.46 15.13 -1.61
CA VAL A 159 15.77 15.37 -1.00
C VAL A 159 16.01 14.34 0.09
N ALA A 160 17.12 13.61 -0.04
CA ALA A 160 17.56 12.62 0.94
C ALA A 160 18.94 13.01 1.50
N TYR A 161 19.14 12.76 2.78
CA TYR A 161 20.43 12.83 3.45
C TYR A 161 20.92 11.40 3.70
N ILE A 162 22.02 11.04 3.04
CA ILE A 162 22.60 9.69 3.08
C ILE A 162 24.02 9.76 3.62
N GLN A 163 24.27 9.07 4.72
CA GLN A 163 25.59 9.00 5.34
C GLN A 163 26.21 7.62 5.11
N ASP A 164 27.54 7.60 5.08
CA ASP A 164 28.36 6.39 4.98
C ASP A 164 28.00 5.46 3.80
N MET A 165 27.47 6.04 2.71
CA MET A 165 27.09 5.33 1.50
C MET A 165 28.25 4.48 0.95
N ALA A 166 28.03 3.17 0.85
CA ALA A 166 29.03 2.22 0.35
C ALA A 166 29.47 2.54 -1.09
N LEU A 167 30.72 2.20 -1.42
CA LEU A 167 31.25 2.40 -2.77
C LEU A 167 30.45 1.56 -3.78
N GLY A 168 29.99 2.20 -4.85
CA GLY A 168 29.17 1.54 -5.88
C GLY A 168 27.70 1.36 -5.52
N ALA A 169 27.28 1.74 -4.30
CA ALA A 169 25.88 1.79 -3.94
C ALA A 169 25.13 2.85 -4.76
N ARG A 170 23.83 2.65 -4.92
CA ARG A 170 22.91 3.58 -5.60
C ARG A 170 21.70 3.87 -4.72
N ALA A 171 21.26 5.11 -4.74
CA ALA A 171 20.02 5.52 -4.10
C ALA A 171 18.98 5.82 -5.17
N ARG A 172 17.75 5.32 -4.99
CA ARG A 172 16.64 5.44 -5.95
C ARG A 172 15.35 5.84 -5.27
N LEU A 173 14.57 6.65 -5.98
CA LEU A 173 13.16 6.88 -5.71
C LEU A 173 12.36 6.00 -6.67
N PHE A 174 11.64 5.02 -6.13
CA PHE A 174 10.68 4.23 -6.88
C PHE A 174 9.30 4.84 -6.74
N TYR A 175 8.52 4.92 -7.82
CA TYR A 175 7.19 5.50 -7.81
C TYR A 175 6.28 4.82 -8.84
N ARG A 176 4.98 4.86 -8.59
CA ARG A 176 3.93 4.47 -9.53
C ARG A 176 2.62 5.18 -9.19
N ARG A 177 1.72 5.30 -10.17
CA ARG A 177 0.34 5.68 -9.87
C ARG A 177 -0.34 4.54 -9.12
N ALA A 178 -1.17 4.87 -8.13
CA ALA A 178 -1.89 3.86 -7.36
C ALA A 178 -2.66 2.90 -8.28
N GLY A 179 -2.50 1.60 -8.05
CA GLY A 179 -3.07 0.53 -8.87
C GLY A 179 -2.30 0.16 -10.14
N ALA A 180 -1.21 0.85 -10.48
CA ALA A 180 -0.29 0.38 -11.51
C ALA A 180 0.51 -0.84 -11.02
N GLN A 181 0.88 -1.74 -11.93
CA GLN A 181 1.57 -2.98 -11.54
C GLN A 181 3.07 -2.76 -11.25
N ALA A 182 3.76 -2.02 -12.11
CA ALA A 182 5.21 -1.82 -12.02
C ALA A 182 5.56 -0.44 -11.44
N TYR A 183 6.66 -0.39 -10.68
CA TYR A 183 7.29 0.85 -10.27
C TYR A 183 8.24 1.35 -11.37
N SER A 184 8.16 2.66 -11.64
CA SER A 184 9.22 3.42 -12.31
C SER A 184 10.24 3.87 -11.26
N SER A 185 11.46 4.23 -11.69
CA SER A 185 12.50 4.70 -10.77
C SER A 185 13.28 5.88 -11.32
N VAL A 186 13.69 6.78 -10.42
CA VAL A 186 14.68 7.84 -10.69
C VAL A 186 15.85 7.68 -9.73
N ASP A 187 17.07 7.76 -10.27
CA ASP A 187 18.29 7.73 -9.48
C ASP A 187 18.48 9.07 -8.76
N PHE A 188 18.85 9.00 -7.48
CA PHE A 188 19.32 10.17 -6.75
C PHE A 188 20.70 10.60 -7.24
N THR A 189 20.86 11.88 -7.47
CA THR A 189 22.14 12.51 -7.78
C THR A 189 22.71 13.20 -6.54
N ARG A 190 23.99 12.95 -6.24
CA ARG A 190 24.68 13.61 -5.13
C ARG A 190 24.85 15.11 -5.42
N ASP A 191 24.49 15.96 -4.45
CA ASP A 191 24.71 17.39 -4.49
C ASP A 191 26.23 17.68 -4.49
N ARG A 192 26.66 18.63 -5.34
CA ARG A 192 28.09 18.99 -5.47
C ARG A 192 28.63 19.73 -4.24
N THR A 193 27.76 20.44 -3.53
CA THR A 193 28.09 21.30 -2.39
C THR A 193 28.03 20.51 -1.09
N ASN A 194 27.04 19.64 -0.94
CA ASN A 194 26.88 18.78 0.23
C ASN A 194 26.92 17.30 -0.17
N LYS A 195 28.01 16.61 0.20
CA LYS A 195 28.25 15.21 -0.18
C LYS A 195 27.25 14.22 0.42
N GLU A 196 26.58 14.58 1.51
CA GLU A 196 25.55 13.76 2.16
C GLU A 196 24.15 14.08 1.62
N ARG A 197 23.99 15.15 0.85
CA ARG A 197 22.71 15.53 0.26
C ARG A 197 22.57 14.91 -1.13
N PHE A 198 21.45 14.25 -1.35
CA PHE A 198 21.09 13.60 -2.59
C PHE A 198 19.74 14.14 -3.05
N VAL A 199 19.61 14.35 -4.37
CA VAL A 199 18.40 14.91 -4.98
C VAL A 199 17.92 14.01 -6.12
N ALA A 200 16.63 13.68 -6.12
CA ALA A 200 15.94 13.04 -7.23
C ALA A 200 14.76 13.93 -7.65
N THR A 201 14.63 14.17 -8.96
CA THR A 201 13.51 14.96 -9.50
C THR A 201 12.57 14.04 -10.26
N LEU A 202 11.34 13.96 -9.79
CA LEU A 202 10.24 13.29 -10.45
C LEU A 202 9.72 14.20 -11.57
N PRO A 203 9.88 13.85 -12.86
CA PRO A 203 9.52 14.74 -13.95
C PRO A 203 8.01 15.01 -14.02
N ALA A 204 7.63 16.20 -14.48
CA ALA A 204 6.23 16.61 -14.61
C ALA A 204 5.36 15.66 -15.45
N TYR A 205 5.94 14.95 -16.43
CA TYR A 205 5.20 14.01 -17.27
C TYR A 205 4.85 12.70 -16.54
N GLU A 206 5.55 12.37 -15.45
CA GLU A 206 5.23 11.23 -14.58
C GLU A 206 4.10 11.58 -13.59
N ILE A 207 3.87 12.88 -13.37
CA ILE A 207 2.80 13.43 -12.53
C ILE A 207 1.85 14.27 -13.40
N PRO A 208 1.17 13.68 -14.39
CA PRO A 208 0.35 14.47 -15.32
C PRO A 208 -0.79 15.20 -14.60
N ALA A 209 -1.12 16.38 -15.12
CA ALA A 209 -2.34 17.10 -14.73
C ALA A 209 -3.57 16.23 -15.01
N SER A 210 -4.47 16.14 -14.04
CA SER A 210 -5.69 15.33 -14.12
C SER A 210 -6.89 16.14 -13.65
N ALA A 211 -8.05 15.87 -14.24
CA ALA A 211 -9.32 16.47 -13.82
C ALA A 211 -9.78 15.95 -12.44
N SER A 212 -9.31 14.76 -12.04
CA SER A 212 -9.53 14.17 -10.73
C SER A 212 -8.23 14.02 -9.96
N ALA A 213 -8.30 14.13 -8.63
CA ALA A 213 -7.18 13.77 -7.77
C ALA A 213 -6.79 12.30 -7.98
N TYR A 214 -5.52 11.98 -7.81
CA TYR A 214 -5.04 10.61 -7.81
C TYR A 214 -3.83 10.46 -6.88
N GLU A 215 -3.57 9.22 -6.49
CA GLU A 215 -2.50 8.85 -5.58
C GLU A 215 -1.27 8.37 -6.34
N VAL A 216 -0.10 8.72 -5.81
CA VAL A 216 1.19 8.18 -6.23
C VAL A 216 1.79 7.41 -5.06
N GLU A 217 2.03 6.12 -5.30
CA GLU A 217 2.74 5.23 -4.39
C GLU A 217 4.24 5.32 -4.67
N TYR A 218 5.05 5.46 -3.63
CA TYR A 218 6.50 5.60 -3.78
C TYR A 218 7.26 5.04 -2.59
N TYR A 219 8.53 4.72 -2.79
CA TYR A 219 9.44 4.37 -1.73
C TYR A 219 10.89 4.74 -2.09
N PHE A 220 11.71 4.84 -1.05
CA PHE A 220 13.14 5.14 -1.19
C PHE A 220 13.96 3.91 -0.89
N GLU A 221 15.03 3.72 -1.67
CA GLU A 221 15.94 2.60 -1.49
C GLU A 221 17.38 3.03 -1.73
N VAL A 222 18.26 2.58 -0.85
CA VAL A 222 19.70 2.54 -1.07
C VAL A 222 20.09 1.09 -1.22
N ALA A 223 20.69 0.73 -2.34
CA ALA A 223 21.14 -0.63 -2.63
C ALA A 223 22.64 -0.65 -2.93
N ASP A 224 23.31 -1.75 -2.60
CA ASP A 224 24.73 -1.95 -2.89
C ASP A 224 24.99 -2.18 -4.40
N ALA A 225 26.27 -2.41 -4.74
CA ALA A 225 26.66 -2.70 -6.12
C ALA A 225 26.04 -4.00 -6.67
N ALA A 226 25.68 -4.95 -5.79
CA ALA A 226 25.00 -6.19 -6.12
C ALA A 226 23.46 -6.06 -6.12
N GLN A 227 22.93 -4.84 -5.98
CA GLN A 227 21.49 -4.55 -5.89
C GLN A 227 20.81 -5.09 -4.62
N ARG A 228 21.57 -5.41 -3.58
CA ARG A 228 21.00 -5.76 -2.27
C ARG A 228 20.64 -4.50 -1.52
N ARG A 229 19.45 -4.49 -0.94
CA ARG A 229 18.91 -3.36 -0.18
C ARG A 229 19.72 -3.15 1.11
N LEU A 230 20.28 -1.95 1.25
CA LEU A 230 21.09 -1.51 2.39
C LEU A 230 20.28 -0.71 3.40
N ALA A 231 19.47 0.23 2.91
CA ALA A 231 18.62 1.11 3.70
C ALA A 231 17.43 1.57 2.83
N GLY A 232 16.34 2.02 3.44
CA GLY A 232 15.18 2.46 2.69
C GLY A 232 14.13 3.15 3.56
N ARG A 233 13.10 3.67 2.91
CA ARG A 233 11.92 4.23 3.57
C ARG A 233 10.68 3.86 2.74
N GLY A 234 9.87 2.96 3.29
CA GLY A 234 8.80 2.27 2.57
C GLY A 234 9.38 1.20 1.65
N ASP A 235 8.54 0.33 1.10
CA ASP A 235 8.95 -0.71 0.15
C ASP A 235 7.86 -0.95 -0.92
N ALA A 236 8.11 -1.87 -1.84
CA ALA A 236 7.19 -2.14 -2.95
C ALA A 236 5.78 -2.58 -2.50
N PHE A 237 5.66 -3.15 -1.30
CA PHE A 237 4.40 -3.68 -0.73
C PHE A 237 3.80 -2.74 0.33
N ASN A 238 4.66 -1.97 1.01
CA ASN A 238 4.31 -0.93 1.98
C ASN A 238 4.82 0.44 1.50
N PRO A 239 4.28 0.98 0.38
CA PRO A 239 4.73 2.24 -0.14
C PRO A 239 4.25 3.41 0.73
N LEU A 240 4.98 4.53 0.65
CA LEU A 240 4.49 5.84 1.01
C LEU A 240 3.53 6.35 -0.07
N VAL A 241 2.66 7.29 0.29
CA VAL A 241 1.69 7.88 -0.63
C VAL A 241 1.66 9.39 -0.50
N PHE A 242 1.59 10.08 -1.64
CA PHE A 242 1.22 11.49 -1.70
C PHE A 242 0.09 11.68 -2.72
N GLN A 243 -0.69 12.73 -2.55
CA GLN A 243 -1.82 13.07 -3.41
C GLN A 243 -1.41 14.07 -4.48
N VAL A 244 -1.90 13.84 -5.70
CA VAL A 244 -1.82 14.80 -6.79
C VAL A 244 -3.17 15.49 -6.91
N ALA A 245 -3.21 16.78 -6.62
CA ALA A 245 -4.40 17.62 -6.71
C ALA A 245 -4.87 17.76 -8.16
N PRO A 246 -6.20 17.88 -8.38
CA PRO A 246 -6.74 18.11 -9.71
C PRO A 246 -6.36 19.51 -10.20
N SER A 247 -6.01 19.62 -11.48
CA SER A 247 -5.68 20.92 -12.09
C SER A 247 -6.91 21.48 -12.83
N PRO A 248 -7.40 22.68 -12.46
CA PRO A 248 -8.53 23.33 -13.12
C PRO A 248 -8.12 23.79 -14.53
N GLY A 249 -8.34 22.93 -15.52
CA GLY A 249 -7.90 23.13 -16.91
C GLY A 249 -7.42 21.84 -17.58
N ALA A 250 -7.15 20.79 -16.81
CA ALA A 250 -6.95 19.46 -17.34
C ALA A 250 -8.27 18.98 -17.98
N VAL A 251 -8.29 18.86 -19.31
CA VAL A 251 -9.39 18.21 -20.01
C VAL A 251 -9.48 16.80 -19.44
N ALA A 252 -10.61 16.44 -18.85
CA ALA A 252 -10.86 15.06 -18.49
C ALA A 252 -10.77 14.26 -19.79
N THR A 253 -9.67 13.52 -20.01
CA THR A 253 -9.67 12.46 -20.99
C THR A 253 -10.78 11.54 -20.52
N PRO A 254 -11.91 11.42 -21.23
CA PRO A 254 -12.92 10.45 -20.84
C PRO A 254 -12.16 9.13 -20.84
N GLY A 255 -12.01 8.51 -19.67
CA GLY A 255 -11.60 7.13 -19.62
C GLY A 255 -12.56 6.42 -20.55
N ALA A 256 -12.07 6.01 -21.72
CA ALA A 256 -12.87 5.33 -22.70
C ALA A 256 -13.40 4.10 -21.96
N ARG A 257 -14.66 4.17 -21.49
CA ARG A 257 -15.36 3.00 -21.00
C ARG A 257 -15.18 2.00 -22.13
N PRO A 258 -14.52 0.85 -21.88
CA PRO A 258 -14.31 -0.13 -22.94
C PRO A 258 -15.66 -0.38 -23.57
N TRP A 259 -15.75 -0.21 -24.90
CA TRP A 259 -17.02 -0.14 -25.64
C TRP A 259 -17.95 -1.33 -25.36
N TYR A 260 -17.40 -2.45 -24.90
CA TYR A 260 -18.13 -3.65 -24.46
C TYR A 260 -18.79 -3.56 -23.07
N LYS A 261 -18.57 -2.49 -22.28
CA LYS A 261 -19.21 -2.24 -20.97
C LYS A 261 -20.38 -1.25 -21.04
N SER A 262 -20.84 -0.92 -22.25
CA SER A 262 -21.99 -0.05 -22.45
C SER A 262 -23.32 -0.82 -22.39
N PRO A 263 -24.25 -0.48 -21.46
CA PRO A 263 -25.55 -1.16 -21.33
C PRO A 263 -26.44 -1.07 -22.58
N TRP A 264 -26.19 -0.11 -23.47
CA TRP A 264 -26.95 0.08 -24.71
C TRP A 264 -26.59 -0.93 -25.82
N LEU A 265 -25.51 -1.70 -25.69
CA LEU A 265 -25.16 -2.73 -26.67
C LEU A 265 -26.22 -3.86 -26.72
N TRP A 266 -26.91 -4.14 -25.60
CA TRP A 266 -27.98 -5.14 -25.54
C TRP A 266 -29.31 -4.69 -26.17
N VAL A 267 -29.46 -3.40 -26.49
CA VAL A 267 -30.66 -2.91 -27.20
C VAL A 267 -30.61 -3.28 -28.69
N ALA A 268 -29.42 -3.51 -29.26
CA ALA A 268 -29.26 -3.88 -30.66
C ALA A 268 -29.37 -5.40 -30.93
N VAL A 269 -29.19 -6.26 -29.91
CA VAL A 269 -29.32 -7.73 -30.05
C VAL A 269 -30.75 -8.22 -29.70
N GLY A 270 -31.55 -7.41 -29.01
CA GLY A 270 -32.94 -7.75 -28.65
C GLY A 270 -34.00 -7.54 -29.74
N ALA A 271 -33.63 -7.08 -30.95
CA ALA A 271 -34.57 -6.65 -31.98
C ALA A 271 -34.66 -7.59 -33.22
N VAL A 272 -34.15 -8.83 -33.16
CA VAL A 272 -34.09 -9.74 -34.33
C VAL A 272 -34.86 -11.08 -34.17
N VAL A 273 -35.61 -11.32 -33.08
CA VAL A 273 -36.38 -12.58 -32.92
C VAL A 273 -37.89 -12.38 -32.75
N VAL A 274 -38.49 -11.47 -33.52
CA VAL A 274 -39.96 -11.45 -33.69
C VAL A 274 -40.31 -11.33 -35.17
N ALA A 275 -39.91 -12.32 -35.95
CA ALA A 275 -40.48 -12.56 -37.27
C ALA A 275 -40.36 -14.05 -37.62
N GLY A 276 -41.34 -14.84 -37.15
CA GLY A 276 -41.55 -16.19 -37.65
C GLY A 276 -41.50 -17.27 -36.57
N THR A 277 -42.61 -17.51 -35.91
CA THR A 277 -43.34 -18.79 -36.04
C THR A 277 -44.66 -18.69 -35.29
N ALA A 278 -45.75 -18.92 -36.02
CA ALA A 278 -47.06 -19.18 -35.46
C ALA A 278 -47.04 -20.54 -34.76
N GLY A 279 -47.64 -20.64 -33.57
CA GLY A 279 -47.70 -21.92 -32.85
C GLY A 279 -48.26 -21.81 -31.44
N ALA A 280 -49.59 -21.67 -31.35
CA ALA A 280 -50.47 -22.33 -30.38
C ALA A 280 -49.99 -22.67 -28.94
N VAL A 281 -50.76 -22.12 -27.97
CA VAL A 281 -51.41 -22.86 -26.85
C VAL A 281 -50.60 -23.08 -25.55
N VAL A 282 -50.99 -22.38 -24.48
CA VAL A 282 -51.77 -22.83 -23.29
C VAL A 282 -51.56 -21.83 -22.16
N TYR A 283 -52.66 -21.29 -21.63
CA TYR A 283 -52.71 -20.64 -20.32
C TYR A 283 -52.62 -21.72 -19.24
N ALA A 284 -51.56 -21.73 -18.43
CA ALA A 284 -51.51 -22.52 -17.20
C ALA A 284 -50.98 -21.65 -16.06
N THR A 285 -51.91 -21.14 -15.27
CA THR A 285 -51.67 -20.54 -13.96
C THR A 285 -51.22 -21.61 -12.97
N SER A 286 -50.12 -21.36 -12.26
CA SER A 286 -49.90 -21.97 -10.95
C SER A 286 -49.30 -20.93 -10.02
N GLU A 287 -50.11 -20.48 -9.06
CA GLU A 287 -49.62 -19.92 -7.80
C GLU A 287 -48.78 -20.99 -7.11
N GLU A 288 -47.57 -20.66 -6.69
CA GLU A 288 -46.93 -21.37 -5.59
C GLU A 288 -46.23 -20.38 -4.66
N ARG A 289 -46.93 -20.06 -3.57
CA ARG A 289 -46.38 -19.37 -2.41
C ARG A 289 -45.56 -20.37 -1.60
N GLY A 290 -44.24 -20.23 -1.60
CA GLY A 290 -43.36 -20.83 -0.60
C GLY A 290 -42.92 -19.78 0.42
N ARG A 291 -43.64 -19.67 1.55
CA ARG A 291 -43.23 -18.88 2.72
C ARG A 291 -42.24 -19.70 3.56
N VAL A 292 -41.10 -19.12 3.92
CA VAL A 292 -40.17 -19.71 4.91
C VAL A 292 -40.40 -19.02 6.26
N PRO A 293 -40.73 -19.76 7.34
CA PRO A 293 -40.87 -19.20 8.68
C PRO A 293 -39.48 -18.94 9.30
N ILE A 294 -39.22 -17.70 9.72
CA ILE A 294 -38.05 -17.36 10.55
C ILE A 294 -38.51 -17.24 11.99
N THR A 295 -38.03 -18.13 12.85
CA THR A 295 -38.22 -18.05 14.31
C THR A 295 -37.12 -17.17 14.91
N VAL A 296 -37.48 -15.99 15.42
CA VAL A 296 -36.58 -15.13 16.19
C VAL A 296 -36.72 -15.46 17.66
N ARG A 297 -35.63 -15.89 18.33
CA ARG A 297 -35.56 -15.99 19.79
C ARG A 297 -34.85 -14.74 20.32
N VAL A 298 -35.60 -13.85 20.95
CA VAL A 298 -35.05 -12.72 21.71
C VAL A 298 -34.89 -13.15 23.16
N ARG A 299 -33.68 -13.10 23.69
CA ARG A 299 -33.40 -13.26 25.12
C ARG A 299 -33.45 -11.86 25.74
N VAL A 300 -34.44 -11.63 26.61
CA VAL A 300 -34.55 -10.41 27.42
C VAL A 300 -34.09 -10.77 28.84
N GLU A 301 -33.01 -10.15 29.29
CA GLU A 301 -32.49 -10.25 30.66
C GLU A 301 -33.39 -9.40 31.59
N PRO A 302 -33.92 -9.94 32.70
CA PRO A 302 -34.70 -9.14 33.64
C PRO A 302 -33.80 -8.39 34.64
N ASP A 303 -34.08 -7.09 34.80
CA ASP A 303 -33.54 -6.19 35.81
C ASP A 303 -33.75 -6.72 37.24
N ALA A 304 -32.74 -6.51 38.09
CA ALA A 304 -32.77 -6.87 39.51
C ALA A 304 -33.56 -5.85 40.34
N PRO A 305 -34.37 -6.28 41.31
CA PRO A 305 -34.85 -5.42 42.39
C PRO A 305 -34.01 -5.57 43.66
N THR A 306 -33.48 -4.45 44.16
CA THR A 306 -33.11 -4.18 45.57
C THR A 306 -34.37 -3.83 46.39
N PRO A 307 -34.36 -3.77 47.74
CA PRO A 307 -33.26 -3.98 48.71
C PRO A 307 -33.33 -5.31 49.49
#